data_AF-A0A2T3J755-F1
#
_entry.id   AF-A0A2T3J755-F1
#
_cell.length_a   1.000
_cell.length_b   1.000
_cell.length_c   1.000
_cell.angle_alpha   90.00
_cell.angle_beta   90.00
_cell.angle_gamma   90.00
#
_symmetry.space_group_name_H-M   'P 1'
#
loop_
_entity.id
_entity.type
_entity.pdbx_description
1 polymer ?
#
loop_
_entity_poly.entity_id
_entity_poly.type
_entity_poly.pdbx_seq_one_letter_code
_entity_poly.pdbx_strand_id
1 'polypeptide(L)'
;MFTLMLFFYTMKTVDWVVLTKGILMVAAKVKEEKVFELANRIVGQGEWPTVLKLHKTLGEGSYTTIQKYLKNWEQSEAGMLAKEAALPDELVLPASASDAMQVALKTIWTAAQQAATERIDQSIAESQAEIEAQELLAQEVLTKAETTELRLIDAEKRILHLESERETHIDERATLRQQLSSSELELTREQQKAHNTIEQHGKEITQVNTVLRETKKVLEALQVEYANKQDVLMAEVAKHDESKQSLASTTAQLEAANDKLSELVKQLDDTKTELSTSQAQLIAELSRHDETKQSLAGANAELKASERLLTNIESQLLEQKQTNNTLSESITLVRNELTDSKVNESVLRGELSKVDALSDENKALRQALDGNIAKYIEKLGNEKISSERGVR
;
A
#
# COMPACT_ATOMS: atom_id res chain seq x y z
N MET A 1 -37.25 -60.04 78.37
CA MET A 1 -38.07 -61.27 78.42
C MET A 1 -37.14 -62.43 78.72
N PHE A 2 -37.54 -63.36 79.60
CA PHE A 2 -36.72 -64.26 80.47
C PHE A 2 -36.22 -63.53 81.74
N THR A 3 -36.61 -63.88 82.97
CA THR A 3 -36.76 -65.22 83.56
C THR A 3 -37.68 -65.19 84.79
N LEU A 4 -38.46 -66.26 84.93
CA LEU A 4 -39.36 -66.63 86.04
C LEU A 4 -38.64 -66.95 87.37
N MET A 5 -39.41 -66.79 88.46
CA MET A 5 -39.53 -67.61 89.69
C MET A 5 -38.28 -68.22 90.34
N LEU A 6 -38.20 -68.10 91.68
CA LEU A 6 -38.15 -69.28 92.57
C LEU A 6 -38.19 -68.89 94.07
N PHE A 7 -39.23 -69.41 94.74
CA PHE A 7 -39.17 -70.10 96.03
C PHE A 7 -38.82 -69.36 97.34
N PHE A 8 -39.87 -69.17 98.14
CA PHE A 8 -40.00 -69.52 99.56
C PHE A 8 -38.75 -70.07 100.29
N TYR A 9 -38.23 -69.24 101.19
CA TYR A 9 -38.26 -69.45 102.65
C TYR A 9 -38.29 -70.91 103.15
N THR A 10 -37.13 -71.47 103.50
CA THR A 10 -36.99 -72.67 104.35
C THR A 10 -36.55 -72.27 105.75
N MET A 11 -37.44 -72.51 106.72
CA MET A 11 -37.19 -72.43 108.15
C MET A 11 -37.14 -73.85 108.74
N LYS A 12 -36.35 -74.02 109.81
CA LYS A 12 -36.25 -75.14 110.79
C LYS A 12 -35.17 -76.21 110.57
N THR A 13 -34.29 -76.32 111.57
CA THR A 13 -34.22 -77.39 112.61
C THR A 13 -33.00 -77.08 113.51
N VAL A 14 -33.12 -76.58 114.75
CA VAL A 14 -33.53 -77.22 116.03
C VAL A 14 -32.54 -78.27 116.57
N ASP A 15 -31.93 -77.87 117.69
CA ASP A 15 -31.47 -78.58 118.92
C ASP A 15 -30.49 -79.76 118.86
N TRP A 16 -29.35 -79.71 119.59
CA TRP A 16 -29.11 -79.71 121.05
C TRP A 16 -29.23 -81.10 121.70
N VAL A 17 -28.08 -81.54 122.25
CA VAL A 17 -27.87 -82.40 123.44
C VAL A 17 -28.04 -83.91 123.28
N VAL A 18 -26.97 -84.72 123.30
CA VAL A 18 -25.99 -85.07 124.38
C VAL A 18 -26.35 -86.38 125.07
N LEU A 19 -25.39 -87.31 124.99
CA LEU A 19 -25.02 -88.41 125.89
C LEU A 19 -26.11 -89.12 126.72
N THR A 20 -26.12 -90.45 126.67
CA THR A 20 -25.34 -91.28 127.62
C THR A 20 -25.44 -92.79 127.29
N LYS A 21 -24.40 -93.50 127.75
CA LYS A 21 -23.99 -94.86 127.41
C LYS A 21 -24.74 -95.96 128.17
N GLY A 22 -24.88 -97.11 127.50
CA GLY A 22 -24.43 -98.42 128.01
C GLY A 22 -25.43 -99.28 128.80
N ILE A 23 -25.73 -100.48 128.27
CA ILE A 23 -25.54 -101.81 128.89
C ILE A 23 -26.14 -102.86 127.94
N LEU A 24 -25.28 -103.79 127.50
CA LEU A 24 -25.64 -104.99 126.76
C LEU A 24 -26.07 -106.08 127.75
N MET A 25 -27.27 -106.65 127.59
CA MET A 25 -27.62 -107.97 128.11
C MET A 25 -28.34 -108.75 127.00
N VAL A 26 -27.74 -109.85 126.58
CA VAL A 26 -28.36 -110.86 125.72
C VAL A 26 -29.35 -111.63 126.58
N ALA A 27 -30.64 -111.41 126.37
CA ALA A 27 -31.75 -112.17 126.95
C ALA A 27 -32.61 -112.73 125.80
N ALA A 28 -33.11 -113.95 125.99
CA ALA A 28 -33.78 -114.81 125.02
C ALA A 28 -34.73 -114.04 124.05
N LYS A 29 -34.68 -114.41 122.76
CA LYS A 29 -35.55 -113.85 121.73
C LYS A 29 -37.01 -114.20 122.02
N VAL A 30 -37.74 -113.29 122.67
CA VAL A 30 -39.20 -113.30 122.64
C VAL A 30 -39.64 -113.20 121.18
N LYS A 31 -40.51 -114.13 120.78
CA LYS A 31 -41.08 -114.16 119.44
C LYS A 31 -42.33 -113.29 119.38
N GLU A 32 -42.54 -112.67 118.22
CA GLU A 32 -43.64 -111.73 117.97
C GLU A 32 -45.01 -112.38 118.17
N GLU A 33 -45.16 -113.64 117.75
CA GLU A 33 -46.42 -114.38 117.83
C GLU A 33 -46.91 -114.53 119.28
N LYS A 34 -45.99 -114.77 120.23
CA LYS A 34 -46.33 -114.87 121.66
C LYS A 34 -46.84 -113.55 122.24
N VAL A 35 -46.31 -112.41 121.78
CA VAL A 35 -46.77 -111.09 122.22
C VAL A 35 -48.16 -110.80 121.66
N PHE A 36 -48.42 -111.16 120.41
CA PHE A 36 -49.72 -110.98 119.75
C PHE A 36 -50.81 -111.86 120.39
N GLU A 37 -50.53 -113.14 120.63
CA GLU A 37 -51.46 -114.05 121.31
C GLU A 37 -51.83 -113.55 122.70
N LEU A 38 -50.84 -113.03 123.44
CA LEU A 38 -51.06 -112.51 124.78
C LEU A 38 -51.81 -111.17 124.75
N ALA A 39 -51.50 -110.29 123.80
CA ALA A 39 -52.22 -109.03 123.61
C ALA A 39 -53.69 -109.28 123.26
N ASN A 40 -53.97 -110.19 122.33
CA ASN A 40 -55.33 -110.64 122.01
C ASN A 40 -56.07 -111.22 123.22
N ARG A 41 -55.37 -111.96 124.08
CA ARG A 41 -55.96 -112.51 125.30
C ARG A 41 -56.33 -111.43 126.31
N ILE A 42 -55.49 -110.40 126.48
CA ILE A 42 -55.77 -109.27 127.38
C ILE A 42 -56.93 -108.44 126.84
N VAL A 43 -56.99 -108.19 125.52
CA VAL A 43 -58.16 -107.57 124.88
C VAL A 43 -59.42 -108.40 125.07
N GLY A 44 -59.33 -109.73 124.94
CA GLY A 44 -60.46 -110.64 125.18
C GLY A 44 -60.97 -110.63 126.63
N GLN A 45 -60.18 -110.11 127.58
CA GLN A 45 -60.58 -109.87 128.96
C GLN A 45 -61.19 -108.47 129.18
N GLY A 46 -61.35 -107.67 128.11
CA GLY A 46 -61.88 -106.31 128.16
C GLY A 46 -60.88 -105.26 128.62
N GLU A 47 -59.59 -105.61 128.75
CA GLU A 47 -58.55 -104.68 129.16
C GLU A 47 -57.61 -104.34 128.00
N TRP A 48 -57.06 -103.12 128.00
CA TRP A 48 -56.07 -102.76 126.98
C TRP A 48 -54.69 -103.39 127.31
N PRO A 49 -54.06 -104.11 126.36
CA PRO A 49 -52.74 -104.67 126.55
C PRO A 49 -51.70 -103.55 126.65
N THR A 50 -51.00 -103.50 127.78
CA THR A 50 -49.87 -102.58 127.98
C THR A 50 -48.57 -103.36 128.05
N VAL A 51 -47.46 -102.72 127.66
CA VAL A 51 -46.11 -103.33 127.69
C VAL A 51 -45.80 -103.92 129.08
N LEU A 52 -46.25 -103.26 130.15
CA LEU A 52 -46.08 -103.70 131.53
C LEU A 52 -46.84 -105.00 131.85
N LYS A 53 -48.10 -105.10 131.40
CA LYS A 53 -48.92 -106.31 131.57
C LYS A 53 -48.34 -107.48 130.78
N LEU A 54 -47.98 -107.24 129.51
CA LEU A 54 -47.39 -108.25 128.64
C LEU A 54 -46.07 -108.78 129.20
N HIS A 55 -45.18 -107.90 129.69
CA HIS A 55 -43.92 -108.30 130.30
C HIS A 55 -44.13 -109.12 131.58
N LYS A 56 -45.07 -108.73 132.45
CA LYS A 56 -45.37 -109.46 133.70
C LYS A 56 -45.87 -110.89 133.44
N THR A 57 -46.65 -111.10 132.37
CA THR A 57 -47.21 -112.42 132.04
C THR A 57 -46.26 -113.26 131.17
N LEU A 58 -45.43 -112.64 130.33
CA LEU A 58 -44.40 -113.33 129.55
C LEU A 58 -43.21 -113.76 130.42
N GLY A 59 -42.85 -112.96 131.43
CA GLY A 59 -41.73 -113.24 132.35
C GLY A 59 -40.33 -113.14 131.72
N GLU A 60 -40.25 -112.93 130.40
CA GLU A 60 -39.03 -112.85 129.61
C GLU A 60 -39.16 -111.78 128.49
N GLY A 61 -38.01 -111.28 127.99
CA GLY A 61 -37.92 -110.27 126.92
C GLY A 61 -37.74 -108.84 127.41
N SER A 62 -36.96 -108.04 126.68
CA SER A 62 -36.79 -106.62 126.98
C SER A 62 -38.10 -105.85 126.76
N TYR A 63 -38.42 -104.91 127.65
CA TYR A 63 -39.54 -103.97 127.50
C TYR A 63 -39.54 -103.28 126.12
N THR A 64 -38.37 -102.94 125.57
CA THR A 64 -38.25 -102.32 124.25
C THR A 64 -38.68 -103.25 123.12
N THR A 65 -38.39 -104.55 123.24
CA THR A 65 -38.78 -105.58 122.27
C THR A 65 -40.28 -105.86 122.34
N ILE A 66 -40.83 -105.95 123.56
CA ILE A 66 -42.28 -106.12 123.77
C ILE A 66 -43.04 -104.90 123.27
N GLN A 67 -42.54 -103.69 123.52
CA GLN A 67 -43.13 -102.45 123.00
C GLN A 67 -43.15 -102.42 121.47
N LYS A 68 -42.07 -102.88 120.83
CA LYS A 68 -42.02 -103.01 119.37
C LYS A 68 -43.10 -103.96 118.86
N TYR A 69 -43.20 -105.16 119.43
CA TYR A 69 -44.20 -106.13 119.01
C TYR A 69 -45.64 -105.72 119.38
N LEU A 70 -45.86 -105.05 120.51
CA LEU A 70 -47.15 -104.50 120.87
C LEU A 70 -47.59 -103.43 119.86
N LYS A 71 -46.68 -102.56 119.43
CA LYS A 71 -46.97 -101.56 118.39
C LYS A 71 -47.28 -102.21 117.04
N ASN A 72 -46.58 -103.29 116.69
CA ASN A 72 -46.90 -104.07 115.50
C ASN A 72 -48.27 -104.74 115.63
N TRP A 73 -48.63 -105.24 116.82
CA TRP A 73 -49.93 -105.81 117.10
C TRP A 73 -51.05 -104.76 117.02
N GLU A 74 -50.86 -103.55 117.56
CA GLU A 74 -51.82 -102.44 117.45
C GLU A 74 -52.13 -102.07 115.99
N GLN A 75 -51.17 -102.26 115.09
CA GLN A 75 -51.29 -102.03 113.65
C GLN A 75 -51.82 -103.25 112.89
N SER A 76 -51.85 -104.43 113.51
CA SER A 76 -52.45 -105.63 112.93
C SER A 76 -53.97 -105.53 112.93
N GLU A 77 -54.65 -106.33 112.08
CA GLU A 77 -56.12 -106.36 112.04
C GLU A 77 -56.73 -106.58 113.43
N ALA A 78 -56.14 -107.45 114.24
CA ALA A 78 -56.62 -107.73 115.59
C ALA A 78 -56.52 -106.52 116.53
N GLY A 79 -55.45 -105.72 116.42
CA GLY A 79 -55.26 -104.49 117.20
C GLY A 79 -56.14 -103.34 116.72
N MET A 80 -56.36 -103.21 115.41
CA MET A 80 -57.26 -102.19 114.85
C MET A 80 -58.72 -102.46 115.21
N LEU A 81 -59.19 -103.72 115.12
CA LEU A 81 -60.52 -104.11 115.55
C LEU A 81 -60.73 -103.85 117.05
N ALA A 82 -59.72 -104.13 117.88
CA ALA A 82 -59.77 -103.82 119.30
C ALA A 82 -59.87 -102.31 119.57
N LYS A 83 -59.20 -101.47 118.76
CA LYS A 83 -59.19 -100.01 118.90
C LYS A 83 -60.52 -99.40 118.43
N GLU A 84 -61.11 -99.95 117.38
CA GLU A 84 -62.42 -99.54 116.89
C GLU A 84 -63.53 -99.89 117.88
N ALA A 85 -63.47 -101.10 118.47
CA ALA A 85 -64.37 -101.49 119.55
C ALA A 85 -64.19 -100.67 120.86
N ALA A 86 -63.09 -99.93 121.00
CA ALA A 86 -62.78 -99.11 122.17
C ALA A 86 -63.17 -97.62 122.00
N LEU A 87 -63.66 -97.21 120.82
CA LEU A 87 -64.19 -95.87 120.61
C LEU A 87 -65.61 -95.77 121.21
N PRO A 88 -65.96 -94.69 121.94
CA PRO A 88 -67.33 -94.49 122.41
C PRO A 88 -68.27 -94.23 121.22
N ASP A 89 -69.43 -94.91 121.22
CA ASP A 89 -70.38 -94.97 120.09
C ASP A 89 -71.05 -93.63 119.72
N GLU A 90 -70.97 -92.58 120.55
CA GLU A 90 -71.55 -91.28 120.18
C GLU A 90 -70.93 -90.10 120.95
N LEU A 91 -70.21 -89.24 120.22
CA LEU A 91 -69.73 -87.95 120.75
C LEU A 91 -70.86 -86.91 120.61
N VAL A 92 -71.82 -86.91 121.55
CA VAL A 92 -72.92 -85.94 121.54
C VAL A 92 -72.40 -84.58 122.01
N LEU A 93 -72.21 -83.66 121.06
CA LEU A 93 -71.93 -82.24 121.38
C LEU A 93 -73.19 -81.62 122.02
N PRO A 94 -73.06 -80.82 123.09
CA PRO A 94 -74.18 -80.08 123.66
C PRO A 94 -74.84 -79.20 122.59
N ALA A 95 -76.17 -79.09 122.58
CA ALA A 95 -76.93 -78.31 121.58
C ALA A 95 -76.39 -76.87 121.41
N SER A 96 -75.95 -76.24 122.51
CA SER A 96 -75.32 -74.91 122.50
C SER A 96 -74.02 -74.83 121.70
N ALA A 97 -73.22 -75.90 121.65
CA ALA A 97 -72.00 -75.97 120.86
C ALA A 97 -72.30 -76.19 119.37
N SER A 98 -73.32 -76.99 119.04
CA SER A 98 -73.77 -77.20 117.66
C SER A 98 -74.33 -75.91 117.04
N ASP A 99 -75.20 -75.20 117.76
CA ASP A 99 -75.79 -73.94 117.29
C ASP A 99 -74.73 -72.86 117.07
N ALA A 100 -73.79 -72.73 118.02
CA ALA A 100 -72.65 -71.82 117.88
C ALA A 100 -71.78 -72.16 116.67
N MET A 101 -71.57 -73.45 116.39
CA MET A 101 -70.78 -73.91 115.24
C MET A 101 -71.49 -73.66 113.91
N GLN A 102 -72.82 -73.83 113.83
CA GLN A 102 -73.59 -73.50 112.63
C GLN A 102 -73.57 -72.00 112.33
N VAL A 103 -73.68 -71.15 113.36
CA VAL A 103 -73.56 -69.69 113.22
C VAL A 103 -72.14 -69.31 112.76
N ALA A 104 -71.10 -69.92 113.34
CA ALA A 104 -69.72 -69.70 112.92
C ALA A 104 -69.49 -70.12 111.46
N LEU A 105 -69.97 -71.30 111.05
CA LEU A 105 -69.88 -71.79 109.67
C LEU A 105 -70.60 -70.87 108.68
N LYS A 106 -71.82 -70.42 109.00
CA LYS A 106 -72.56 -69.46 108.16
C LYS A 106 -71.82 -68.12 108.05
N THR A 107 -71.25 -67.65 109.15
CA THR A 107 -70.48 -66.39 109.18
C THR A 107 -69.21 -66.51 108.34
N ILE A 108 -68.45 -67.60 108.50
CA ILE A 108 -67.25 -67.90 107.72
C ILE A 108 -67.60 -68.06 106.24
N TRP A 109 -68.67 -68.78 105.91
CA TRP A 109 -69.14 -68.92 104.53
C TRP A 109 -69.53 -67.59 103.91
N THR A 110 -70.30 -66.77 104.63
CA THR A 110 -70.73 -65.45 104.13
C THR A 110 -69.54 -64.52 103.94
N ALA A 111 -68.60 -64.50 104.89
CA ALA A 111 -67.36 -63.73 104.78
C ALA A 111 -66.46 -64.23 103.63
N ALA A 112 -66.36 -65.55 103.43
CA ALA A 112 -65.60 -66.14 102.33
C ALA A 112 -66.27 -65.84 100.97
N GLN A 113 -67.60 -65.91 100.89
CA GLN A 113 -68.37 -65.57 99.69
C GLN A 113 -68.24 -64.08 99.35
N GLN A 114 -68.29 -63.21 100.36
CA GLN A 114 -68.06 -61.78 100.19
C GLN A 114 -66.62 -61.50 99.71
N ALA A 115 -65.61 -62.07 100.38
CA ALA A 115 -64.21 -61.90 99.98
C ALA A 115 -63.92 -62.46 98.57
N ALA A 116 -64.58 -63.56 98.17
CA ALA A 116 -64.47 -64.10 96.82
C ALA A 116 -65.13 -63.17 95.78
N THR A 117 -66.29 -62.59 96.10
CA THR A 117 -66.99 -61.63 95.24
C THR A 117 -66.16 -60.35 95.08
N GLU A 118 -65.63 -59.79 96.17
CA GLU A 118 -64.75 -58.62 96.14
C GLU A 118 -63.48 -58.88 95.30
N ARG A 119 -62.90 -60.09 95.36
CA ARG A 119 -61.77 -60.47 94.49
C ARG A 119 -62.15 -60.56 93.01
N ILE A 120 -63.33 -61.09 92.70
CA ILE A 120 -63.82 -61.16 91.31
C ILE A 120 -64.06 -59.75 90.79
N ASP A 121 -64.75 -58.91 91.55
CA ASP A 121 -65.02 -57.52 91.17
C ASP A 121 -63.72 -56.73 90.99
N GLN A 122 -62.76 -56.92 91.89
CA GLN A 122 -61.43 -56.31 91.75
C GLN A 122 -60.72 -56.78 90.47
N SER A 123 -60.73 -58.09 90.18
CA SER A 123 -60.11 -58.63 88.98
C SER A 123 -60.79 -58.16 87.69
N ILE A 124 -62.12 -58.00 87.69
CA ILE A 124 -62.87 -57.43 86.57
C ILE A 124 -62.48 -55.97 86.37
N ALA A 125 -62.44 -55.17 87.45
CA ALA A 125 -62.06 -53.77 87.39
C ALA A 125 -60.61 -53.58 86.90
N GLU A 126 -59.67 -54.40 87.38
CA GLU A 126 -58.28 -54.40 86.92
C GLU A 126 -58.18 -54.76 85.43
N SER A 127 -58.92 -55.80 84.99
CA SER A 127 -58.93 -56.22 83.58
C SER A 127 -59.56 -55.16 82.68
N GLN A 128 -60.64 -54.50 83.12
CA GLN A 128 -61.26 -53.39 82.39
C GLN A 128 -60.33 -52.20 82.27
N ALA A 129 -59.67 -51.80 83.36
CA ALA A 129 -58.68 -50.72 83.34
C ALA A 129 -57.50 -51.04 82.41
N GLU A 130 -57.06 -52.30 82.37
CA GLU A 130 -55.99 -52.72 81.45
C GLU A 130 -56.44 -52.73 79.99
N ILE A 131 -57.67 -53.17 79.69
CA ILE A 131 -58.25 -53.10 78.34
C ILE A 131 -58.36 -51.64 77.88
N GLU A 132 -58.91 -50.75 78.70
CA GLU A 132 -59.03 -49.32 78.37
C GLU A 132 -57.66 -48.68 78.13
N ALA A 133 -56.66 -49.01 78.96
CA ALA A 133 -55.29 -48.54 78.76
C ALA A 133 -54.68 -49.05 77.44
N GLN A 134 -54.91 -50.32 77.10
CA GLN A 134 -54.45 -50.90 75.84
C GLN A 134 -55.17 -50.29 74.62
N GLU A 135 -56.46 -50.00 74.72
CA GLU A 135 -57.23 -49.34 73.67
C GLU A 135 -56.73 -47.91 73.40
N LEU A 136 -56.42 -47.14 74.46
CA LEU A 136 -55.81 -45.81 74.32
C LEU A 136 -54.44 -45.88 73.64
N LEU A 137 -53.59 -46.83 74.05
CA LEU A 137 -52.30 -47.04 73.41
C LEU A 137 -52.45 -47.46 71.94
N ALA A 138 -53.41 -48.33 71.62
CA ALA A 138 -53.69 -48.75 70.26
C ALA A 138 -54.15 -47.57 69.38
N GLN A 139 -55.03 -46.71 69.89
CA GLN A 139 -55.44 -45.48 69.18
C GLN A 139 -54.28 -44.51 68.97
N GLU A 140 -53.41 -44.32 69.97
CA GLU A 140 -52.23 -43.47 69.83
C GLU A 140 -51.25 -44.03 68.77
N VAL A 141 -51.05 -45.36 68.76
CA VAL A 141 -50.21 -46.02 67.75
C VAL A 141 -50.82 -45.89 66.35
N LEU A 142 -52.14 -46.07 66.20
CA LEU A 142 -52.83 -45.91 64.92
C LEU A 142 -52.73 -44.48 64.39
N THR A 143 -53.03 -43.48 65.21
CA THR A 143 -52.92 -42.06 64.79
C THR A 143 -51.49 -41.69 64.42
N LYS A 144 -50.48 -42.18 65.16
CA LYS A 144 -49.07 -42.00 64.77
C LYS A 144 -48.76 -42.71 63.46
N ALA A 145 -49.21 -43.95 63.27
CA ALA A 145 -49.01 -44.70 62.04
C ALA A 145 -49.60 -43.96 60.82
N GLU A 146 -50.85 -43.50 60.92
CA GLU A 146 -51.52 -42.69 59.88
C GLU A 146 -50.73 -41.41 59.56
N THR A 147 -50.26 -40.69 60.58
CA THR A 147 -49.46 -39.47 60.36
C THR A 147 -48.13 -39.76 59.67
N THR A 148 -47.50 -40.90 59.98
CA THR A 148 -46.25 -41.30 59.33
C THR A 148 -46.47 -41.77 57.89
N GLU A 149 -47.60 -42.44 57.63
CA GLU A 149 -47.99 -42.87 56.28
C GLU A 149 -48.26 -41.67 55.38
N LEU A 150 -48.99 -40.65 55.87
CA LEU A 150 -49.19 -39.41 55.13
C LEU A 150 -47.87 -38.69 54.81
N ARG A 151 -46.94 -38.64 55.78
CA ARG A 151 -45.60 -38.06 55.55
C ARG A 151 -44.80 -38.86 54.54
N LEU A 152 -44.92 -40.19 54.55
CA LEU A 152 -44.26 -41.06 53.58
C LEU A 152 -44.78 -40.78 52.16
N ILE A 153 -46.10 -40.71 52.00
CA ILE A 153 -46.75 -40.41 50.71
C ILE A 153 -46.28 -39.04 50.16
N ASP A 154 -46.22 -38.01 51.01
CA ASP A 154 -45.77 -36.68 50.58
C ASP A 154 -44.27 -36.67 50.24
N ALA A 155 -43.44 -37.41 50.98
CA ALA A 155 -42.03 -37.59 50.66
C ALA A 155 -41.84 -38.32 49.32
N GLU A 156 -42.60 -39.38 49.05
CA GLU A 156 -42.58 -40.11 47.78
C GLU A 156 -42.98 -39.22 46.60
N LYS A 157 -44.05 -38.42 46.74
CA LYS A 157 -44.44 -37.43 45.73
C LYS A 157 -43.32 -36.42 45.46
N ARG A 158 -42.63 -35.95 46.51
CA ARG A 158 -41.51 -35.02 46.36
C ARG A 158 -40.32 -35.67 45.64
N ILE A 159 -40.02 -36.94 45.94
CA ILE A 159 -38.98 -37.70 45.25
C ILE A 159 -39.32 -37.84 43.77
N LEU A 160 -40.53 -38.28 43.42
CA LEU A 160 -40.96 -38.43 42.02
C LEU A 160 -40.86 -37.10 41.25
N HIS A 161 -41.24 -35.99 41.88
CA HIS A 161 -41.13 -34.67 41.27
C HIS A 161 -39.68 -34.27 41.04
N LEU A 162 -38.80 -34.46 42.03
CA LEU A 162 -37.36 -34.19 41.89
C LEU A 162 -36.69 -35.08 40.84
N GLU A 163 -37.13 -36.33 40.69
CA GLU A 163 -36.67 -37.24 39.64
C GLU A 163 -37.08 -36.75 38.25
N SER A 164 -38.31 -36.26 38.10
CA SER A 164 -38.76 -35.62 36.85
C SER A 164 -37.95 -34.37 36.52
N GLU A 165 -37.69 -33.49 37.49
CA GLU A 165 -36.85 -32.29 37.28
C GLU A 165 -35.42 -32.68 36.89
N ARG A 166 -34.86 -33.71 37.57
CA ARG A 166 -33.54 -34.24 37.24
C ARG A 166 -33.46 -34.75 35.81
N GLU A 167 -34.48 -35.47 35.33
CA GLU A 167 -34.51 -35.96 33.96
C GLU A 167 -34.59 -34.81 32.96
N THR A 168 -35.43 -33.81 33.21
CA THR A 168 -35.50 -32.61 32.35
C THR A 168 -34.15 -31.89 32.25
N HIS A 169 -33.43 -31.76 33.37
CA HIS A 169 -32.09 -31.16 33.36
C HIS A 169 -31.03 -32.03 32.67
N ILE A 170 -31.17 -33.36 32.70
CA ILE A 170 -30.29 -34.27 31.94
C ILE A 170 -30.49 -34.03 30.44
N ASP A 171 -31.73 -33.94 29.98
CA ASP A 171 -32.08 -33.67 28.58
C ASP A 171 -31.62 -32.28 28.13
N GLU A 172 -31.85 -31.24 28.94
CA GLU A 172 -31.32 -29.89 28.71
C GLU A 172 -29.78 -29.90 28.61
N ARG A 173 -29.10 -30.62 29.50
CA ARG A 173 -27.64 -30.71 29.45
C ARG A 173 -27.14 -31.48 28.22
N ALA A 174 -27.88 -32.51 27.78
CA ALA A 174 -27.54 -33.26 26.58
C ALA A 174 -27.68 -32.38 25.32
N THR A 175 -28.78 -31.63 25.21
CA THR A 175 -29.02 -30.70 24.09
C THR A 175 -28.00 -29.57 24.06
N LEU A 176 -27.69 -28.94 25.20
CA LEU A 176 -26.66 -27.91 25.29
C LEU A 176 -25.26 -28.43 24.91
N ARG A 177 -24.93 -29.67 25.31
CA ARG A 177 -23.66 -30.31 24.90
C ARG A 177 -23.59 -30.54 23.39
N GLN A 178 -24.70 -30.96 22.79
CA GLN A 178 -24.76 -31.15 21.34
C GLN A 178 -24.60 -29.80 20.61
N GLN A 179 -25.28 -28.75 21.08
CA GLN A 179 -25.16 -27.39 20.51
C GLN A 179 -23.74 -26.84 20.66
N LEU A 180 -23.11 -27.05 21.82
CA LEU A 180 -21.72 -26.64 22.05
C LEU A 180 -20.79 -27.37 21.07
N SER A 181 -20.94 -28.68 20.93
CA SER A 181 -20.11 -29.47 20.01
C SER A 181 -20.30 -29.04 18.54
N SER A 182 -21.52 -28.73 18.10
CA SER A 182 -21.74 -28.19 16.74
C SER A 182 -21.10 -26.81 16.55
N SER A 183 -21.19 -25.94 17.56
CA SER A 183 -20.59 -24.59 17.52
C SER A 183 -19.05 -24.66 17.49
N GLU A 184 -18.45 -25.55 18.28
CA GLU A 184 -17.00 -25.79 18.27
C GLU A 184 -16.51 -26.30 16.90
N LEU A 185 -17.26 -27.19 16.27
CA LEU A 185 -16.97 -27.69 14.92
C LEU A 185 -17.06 -26.57 13.87
N GLU A 186 -18.09 -25.72 13.95
CA GLU A 186 -18.25 -24.56 13.06
C GLU A 186 -17.12 -23.54 13.25
N LEU A 187 -16.77 -23.22 14.49
CA LEU A 187 -15.66 -22.32 14.81
C LEU A 187 -14.34 -22.86 14.26
N THR A 188 -14.09 -24.17 14.40
CA THR A 188 -12.88 -24.83 13.87
C THR A 188 -12.85 -24.75 12.34
N ARG A 189 -13.98 -24.98 11.66
CA ARG A 189 -14.08 -24.84 10.20
C ARG A 189 -13.82 -23.41 9.75
N GLU A 190 -14.35 -22.42 10.45
CA GLU A 190 -14.16 -21.01 10.11
C GLU A 190 -12.72 -20.55 10.35
N GLN A 191 -12.10 -20.99 11.45
CA GLN A 191 -10.68 -20.79 11.70
C GLN A 191 -9.81 -21.41 10.60
N GLN A 192 -10.13 -22.61 10.14
CA GLN A 192 -9.40 -23.25 9.04
C GLN A 192 -9.55 -22.48 7.72
N LYS A 193 -10.77 -22.02 7.40
CA LYS A 193 -10.99 -21.18 6.21
C LYS A 193 -10.21 -19.87 6.30
N ALA A 194 -10.27 -19.18 7.44
CA ALA A 194 -9.52 -17.94 7.66
C ALA A 194 -8.01 -18.18 7.51
N HIS A 195 -7.49 -19.28 8.06
CA HIS A 195 -6.08 -19.66 7.91
C HIS A 195 -5.70 -19.88 6.44
N ASN A 196 -6.50 -20.64 5.68
CA ASN A 196 -6.26 -20.88 4.26
C ASN A 196 -6.29 -19.57 3.44
N THR A 197 -7.22 -18.67 3.73
CA THR A 197 -7.31 -17.35 3.07
C THR A 197 -6.10 -16.48 3.40
N ILE A 198 -5.63 -16.48 4.66
CA ILE A 198 -4.41 -15.76 5.06
C ILE A 198 -3.20 -16.32 4.31
N GLU A 199 -3.09 -17.64 4.19
CA GLU A 199 -2.00 -18.28 3.45
C GLU A 199 -2.03 -17.90 1.96
N GLN A 200 -3.23 -17.89 1.35
CA GLN A 200 -3.41 -17.46 -0.05
C GLN A 200 -3.02 -15.99 -0.24
N HIS A 201 -3.54 -15.09 0.59
CA HIS A 201 -3.19 -13.68 0.54
C HIS A 201 -1.69 -13.46 0.78
N GLY A 202 -1.07 -14.26 1.66
CA GLY A 202 0.38 -14.26 1.86
C GLY A 202 1.15 -14.57 0.56
N LYS A 203 0.72 -15.60 -0.19
CA LYS A 203 1.29 -15.94 -1.50
C LYS A 203 1.10 -14.80 -2.51
N GLU A 204 -0.11 -14.24 -2.61
CA GLU A 204 -0.43 -13.11 -3.50
C GLU A 204 0.44 -11.89 -3.19
N ILE A 205 0.61 -11.52 -1.91
CA ILE A 205 1.49 -10.42 -1.49
C ILE A 205 2.93 -10.68 -1.92
N THR A 206 3.45 -11.90 -1.75
CA THR A 206 4.82 -12.23 -2.20
C THR A 206 4.99 -12.14 -3.71
N GLN A 207 3.97 -12.54 -4.47
CA GLN A 207 3.99 -12.46 -5.93
C GLN A 207 3.92 -11.00 -6.40
N VAL A 208 3.00 -10.20 -5.86
CA VAL A 208 2.88 -8.77 -6.15
C VAL A 208 4.17 -8.03 -5.80
N ASN A 209 4.78 -8.32 -4.66
CA ASN A 209 6.07 -7.71 -4.28
C ASN A 209 7.22 -8.09 -5.22
N THR A 210 7.18 -9.30 -5.79
CA THR A 210 8.18 -9.72 -6.78
C THR A 210 8.01 -8.95 -8.08
N VAL A 211 6.78 -8.86 -8.60
CA VAL A 211 6.46 -8.06 -9.79
C VAL A 211 6.79 -6.59 -9.57
N LEU A 212 6.45 -6.02 -8.41
CA LEU A 212 6.78 -4.63 -8.06
C LEU A 212 8.30 -4.38 -8.08
N ARG A 213 9.09 -5.34 -7.58
CA ARG A 213 10.56 -5.25 -7.61
C ARG A 213 11.09 -5.29 -9.05
N GLU A 214 10.54 -6.14 -9.90
CA GLU A 214 10.94 -6.25 -11.31
C GLU A 214 10.57 -5.00 -12.10
N THR A 215 9.33 -4.54 -11.97
CA THR A 215 8.86 -3.29 -12.61
C THR A 215 9.68 -2.08 -12.16
N LYS A 216 10.04 -2.00 -10.87
CA LYS A 216 10.94 -0.95 -10.38
C LYS A 216 12.31 -0.98 -11.05
N LYS A 217 12.91 -2.17 -11.20
CA LYS A 217 14.19 -2.33 -11.93
C LYS A 217 14.08 -1.89 -13.39
N VAL A 218 12.98 -2.26 -14.07
CA VAL A 218 12.74 -1.85 -15.46
C VAL A 218 12.57 -0.33 -15.56
N LEU A 219 11.85 0.29 -14.63
CA LEU A 219 11.66 1.73 -14.59
C LEU A 219 13.00 2.46 -14.38
N GLU A 220 13.83 1.99 -13.45
CA GLU A 220 15.17 2.52 -13.21
C GLU A 220 16.06 2.39 -14.47
N ALA A 221 16.03 1.23 -15.15
CA ALA A 221 16.78 1.03 -16.38
C ALA A 221 16.30 1.97 -17.51
N LEU A 222 14.99 2.14 -17.67
CA LEU A 222 14.41 3.02 -18.69
C LEU A 222 14.75 4.49 -18.40
N GLN A 223 14.79 4.89 -17.13
CA GLN A 223 15.17 6.24 -16.74
C GLN A 223 16.64 6.54 -17.09
N VAL A 224 17.54 5.57 -16.89
CA VAL A 224 18.95 5.68 -17.34
C VAL A 224 19.04 5.75 -18.86
N GLU A 225 18.28 4.93 -19.58
CA GLU A 225 18.25 4.96 -21.05
C GLU A 225 17.77 6.32 -21.58
N TYR A 226 16.71 6.87 -20.98
CA TYR A 226 16.19 8.20 -21.34
C TYR A 226 17.22 9.31 -21.09
N ALA A 227 17.92 9.28 -19.95
CA ALA A 227 19.00 10.23 -19.64
C ALA A 227 20.13 10.15 -20.68
N ASN A 228 20.60 8.94 -20.99
CA ASN A 228 21.63 8.72 -22.01
C ASN A 228 21.17 9.24 -23.39
N LYS A 229 19.91 8.99 -23.77
CA LYS A 229 19.36 9.46 -25.04
C LYS A 229 19.25 10.98 -25.08
N GLN A 230 18.91 11.62 -23.96
CA GLN A 230 18.88 13.06 -23.84
C GLN A 230 20.28 13.67 -23.99
N ASP A 231 21.31 13.08 -23.38
CA ASP A 231 22.70 13.52 -23.52
C ASP A 231 23.20 13.39 -24.96
N VAL A 232 22.90 12.27 -25.64
CA VAL A 232 23.24 12.07 -27.07
C VAL A 232 22.53 13.11 -27.95
N LEU A 233 21.26 13.39 -27.68
CA LEU A 233 20.50 14.35 -28.46
C LEU A 233 21.04 15.78 -28.26
N MET A 234 21.43 16.14 -27.03
CA MET A 234 22.12 17.40 -26.76
C MET A 234 23.47 17.50 -27.49
N ALA A 235 24.25 16.42 -27.51
CA ALA A 235 25.52 16.40 -28.24
C ALA A 235 25.34 16.56 -29.75
N GLU A 236 24.32 15.93 -30.34
CA GLU A 236 24.03 16.06 -31.77
C GLU A 236 23.52 17.48 -32.12
N VAL A 237 22.70 18.09 -31.25
CA VAL A 237 22.27 19.49 -31.41
C VAL A 237 23.48 20.42 -31.38
N ALA A 238 24.41 20.25 -30.42
CA ALA A 238 25.63 21.05 -30.35
C ALA A 238 26.48 20.90 -31.62
N LYS A 239 26.66 19.68 -32.12
CA LYS A 239 27.38 19.41 -33.38
C LYS A 239 26.69 20.02 -34.59
N HIS A 240 25.36 19.99 -34.64
CA HIS A 240 24.59 20.65 -35.69
C HIS A 240 24.81 22.17 -35.64
N ASP A 241 24.80 22.79 -34.46
CA ASP A 241 25.06 24.22 -34.30
C ASP A 241 26.49 24.60 -34.72
N GLU A 242 27.49 23.78 -34.38
CA GLU A 242 28.87 23.95 -34.87
C GLU A 242 28.94 23.87 -36.40
N SER A 243 28.28 22.87 -37.00
CA SER A 243 28.23 22.71 -38.45
C SER A 243 27.54 23.90 -39.13
N LYS A 244 26.47 24.43 -38.53
CA LYS A 244 25.73 25.60 -39.00
C LYS A 244 26.58 26.86 -38.91
N GLN A 245 27.36 27.04 -37.84
CA GLN A 245 28.29 28.15 -37.69
C GLN A 245 29.42 28.08 -38.74
N SER A 246 29.95 26.88 -38.99
CA SER A 246 30.95 26.65 -40.04
C SER A 246 30.39 26.93 -41.44
N LEU A 247 29.16 26.48 -41.73
CA LEU A 247 28.44 26.81 -42.97
C LEU A 247 28.22 28.32 -43.12
N ALA A 248 27.81 29.02 -42.07
CA ALA A 248 27.66 30.47 -42.10
C ALA A 248 29.00 31.18 -42.37
N SER A 249 30.08 30.72 -41.74
CA SER A 249 31.43 31.28 -41.97
C SER A 249 31.92 31.04 -43.40
N THR A 250 31.76 29.83 -43.93
CA THR A 250 32.13 29.51 -45.32
C THR A 250 31.27 30.24 -46.34
N THR A 251 29.98 30.43 -46.07
CA THR A 251 29.08 31.25 -46.90
C THR A 251 29.54 32.70 -46.94
N ALA A 252 29.87 33.30 -45.78
CA ALA A 252 30.40 34.66 -45.72
C ALA A 252 31.75 34.80 -46.44
N GLN A 253 32.62 33.79 -46.37
CA GLN A 253 33.88 33.75 -47.14
C GLN A 253 33.62 33.69 -48.65
N LEU A 254 32.62 32.91 -49.08
CA LEU A 254 32.24 32.79 -50.48
C LEU A 254 31.67 34.12 -51.01
N GLU A 255 30.79 34.78 -50.25
CA GLU A 255 30.28 36.11 -50.58
C GLU A 255 31.42 37.12 -50.73
N ALA A 256 32.36 37.17 -49.76
CA ALA A 256 33.53 38.05 -49.84
C ALA A 256 34.44 37.73 -51.05
N ALA A 257 34.61 36.45 -51.39
CA ALA A 257 35.37 36.04 -52.57
C ALA A 257 34.66 36.44 -53.87
N ASN A 258 33.33 36.36 -53.91
CA ASN A 258 32.52 36.73 -55.05
C ASN A 258 32.52 38.25 -55.27
N ASP A 259 32.43 39.03 -54.19
CA ASP A 259 32.60 40.49 -54.23
C ASP A 259 33.98 40.87 -54.77
N LYS A 260 35.03 40.18 -54.31
CA LYS A 260 36.39 40.37 -54.83
C LYS A 260 36.52 39.98 -56.30
N LEU A 261 35.85 38.91 -56.72
CA LEU A 261 35.82 38.49 -58.13
C LEU A 261 35.09 39.52 -58.99
N SER A 262 33.96 40.06 -58.53
CA SER A 262 33.24 41.14 -59.20
C SER A 262 34.10 42.39 -59.34
N GLU A 263 34.85 42.76 -58.29
CA GLU A 263 35.78 43.89 -58.33
C GLU A 263 36.94 43.65 -59.30
N LEU A 264 37.53 42.45 -59.31
CA LEU A 264 38.57 42.09 -60.28
C LEU A 264 38.05 42.08 -61.72
N VAL A 265 36.81 41.63 -61.95
CA VAL A 265 36.17 41.68 -63.27
C VAL A 265 35.99 43.13 -63.71
N LYS A 266 35.56 44.02 -62.81
CA LYS A 266 35.45 45.45 -63.09
C LYS A 266 36.81 46.06 -63.44
N GLN A 267 37.84 45.78 -62.65
CA GLN A 267 39.21 46.23 -62.94
C GLN A 267 39.73 45.70 -64.29
N LEU A 268 39.41 44.45 -64.63
CA LEU A 268 39.76 43.86 -65.93
C LEU A 268 39.05 44.60 -67.08
N ASP A 269 37.79 44.98 -66.91
CA ASP A 269 37.04 45.70 -67.94
C ASP A 269 37.55 47.15 -68.06
N ASP A 270 37.82 47.83 -66.94
CA ASP A 270 38.43 49.16 -66.92
C ASP A 270 39.80 49.14 -67.65
N THR A 271 40.70 48.22 -67.28
CA THR A 271 42.01 48.08 -67.95
C THR A 271 41.89 47.71 -69.42
N LYS A 272 40.88 46.90 -69.81
CA LYS A 272 40.60 46.60 -71.21
C LYS A 272 40.12 47.85 -71.97
N THR A 273 39.29 48.70 -71.37
CA THR A 273 38.87 49.97 -71.99
C THR A 273 40.03 50.95 -72.10
N GLU A 274 40.90 51.04 -71.09
CA GLU A 274 42.13 51.84 -71.15
C GLU A 274 43.07 51.33 -72.24
N LEU A 275 43.28 50.01 -72.34
CA LEU A 275 44.10 49.41 -73.39
C LEU A 275 43.51 49.69 -74.79
N SER A 276 42.20 49.55 -74.95
CA SER A 276 41.52 49.89 -76.21
C SER A 276 41.66 51.39 -76.55
N THR A 277 41.62 52.25 -75.54
CA THR A 277 41.81 53.70 -75.71
C THR A 277 43.24 54.02 -76.11
N SER A 278 44.23 53.42 -75.45
CA SER A 278 45.65 53.53 -75.81
C SER A 278 45.92 52.98 -77.21
N GLN A 279 45.30 51.86 -77.58
CA GLN A 279 45.39 51.30 -78.93
C GLN A 279 44.78 52.25 -79.98
N ALA A 280 43.64 52.88 -79.69
CA ALA A 280 43.04 53.90 -80.55
C ALA A 280 43.93 55.16 -80.66
N GLN A 281 44.56 55.58 -79.57
CA GLN A 281 45.52 56.69 -79.56
C GLN A 281 46.76 56.36 -80.40
N LEU A 282 47.29 55.13 -80.31
CA LEU A 282 48.42 54.69 -81.11
C LEU A 282 48.07 54.66 -82.61
N ILE A 283 46.87 54.21 -82.97
CA ILE A 283 46.37 54.26 -84.37
C ILE A 283 46.27 55.71 -84.85
N ALA A 284 45.79 56.63 -84.00
CA ALA A 284 45.73 58.06 -84.31
C ALA A 284 47.13 58.68 -84.46
N GLU A 285 48.11 58.30 -83.62
CA GLU A 285 49.50 58.72 -83.78
C GLU A 285 50.14 58.17 -85.06
N LEU A 286 49.90 56.90 -85.40
CA LEU A 286 50.35 56.33 -86.68
C LEU A 286 49.76 57.10 -87.87
N SER A 287 48.47 57.45 -87.79
CA SER A 287 47.81 58.26 -88.82
C SER A 287 48.43 59.66 -88.93
N ARG A 288 48.73 60.32 -87.80
CA ARG A 288 49.47 61.60 -87.79
C ARG A 288 50.89 61.47 -88.33
N HIS A 289 51.57 60.37 -88.02
CA HIS A 289 52.90 60.10 -88.55
C HIS A 289 52.86 59.94 -90.09
N ASP A 290 51.84 59.27 -90.62
CA ASP A 290 51.64 59.17 -92.06
C ASP A 290 51.28 60.53 -92.70
N GLU A 291 50.43 61.33 -92.07
CA GLU A 291 50.12 62.70 -92.50
C GLU A 291 51.37 63.61 -92.51
N THR A 292 52.19 63.54 -91.46
CA THR A 292 53.44 64.32 -91.38
C THR A 292 54.46 63.84 -92.39
N LYS A 293 54.57 62.54 -92.64
CA LYS A 293 55.40 61.97 -93.71
C LYS A 293 54.95 62.42 -95.10
N GLN A 294 53.64 62.49 -95.34
CA GLN A 294 53.06 62.98 -96.60
C GLN A 294 53.30 64.49 -96.77
N SER A 295 53.16 65.26 -95.70
CA SER A 295 53.50 66.70 -95.68
C SER A 295 54.98 66.94 -95.95
N LEU A 296 55.87 66.13 -95.37
CA LEU A 296 57.31 66.18 -95.63
C LEU A 296 57.65 65.83 -97.08
N ALA A 297 56.96 64.85 -97.68
CA ALA A 297 57.09 64.53 -99.10
C ALA A 297 56.61 65.67 -100.00
N GLY A 298 55.52 66.37 -99.61
CA GLY A 298 55.03 67.58 -100.28
C GLY A 298 56.05 68.73 -100.21
N ALA A 299 56.56 69.05 -99.03
CA ALA A 299 57.58 70.07 -98.82
C ALA A 299 58.87 69.78 -99.60
N ASN A 300 59.26 68.51 -99.73
CA ASN A 300 60.44 68.11 -100.51
C ASN A 300 60.21 68.23 -102.03
N ALA A 301 58.96 68.08 -102.49
CA ALA A 301 58.59 68.36 -103.88
C ALA A 301 58.59 69.87 -104.17
N GLU A 302 58.13 70.69 -103.23
CA GLU A 302 58.20 72.16 -103.31
C GLU A 302 59.65 72.67 -103.26
N LEU A 303 60.51 72.06 -102.44
CA LEU A 303 61.94 72.37 -102.42
C LEU A 303 62.59 72.09 -103.78
N LYS A 304 62.33 70.92 -104.38
CA LYS A 304 62.80 70.61 -105.75
C LYS A 304 62.24 71.55 -106.81
N ALA A 305 61.01 72.03 -106.66
CA ALA A 305 60.43 73.04 -107.56
C ALA A 305 61.12 74.41 -107.40
N SER A 306 61.43 74.80 -106.16
CA SER A 306 62.18 76.02 -105.86
C SER A 306 63.62 75.95 -106.35
N GLU A 307 64.29 74.80 -106.24
CA GLU A 307 65.64 74.58 -106.81
C GLU A 307 65.65 74.74 -108.33
N ARG A 308 64.64 74.22 -109.03
CA ARG A 308 64.47 74.39 -110.49
C ARG A 308 64.23 75.85 -110.88
N LEU A 309 63.45 76.58 -110.08
CA LEU A 309 63.26 78.02 -110.28
C LEU A 309 64.56 78.80 -110.08
N LEU A 310 65.38 78.39 -109.10
CA LEU A 310 66.68 78.98 -108.84
C LEU A 310 67.65 78.75 -110.01
N THR A 311 67.68 77.54 -110.58
CA THR A 311 68.50 77.25 -111.77
C THR A 311 68.06 78.04 -113.01
N ASN A 312 66.75 78.29 -113.14
CA ASN A 312 66.19 79.10 -114.21
C ASN A 312 66.56 80.58 -114.06
N ILE A 313 66.47 81.13 -112.84
CA ILE A 313 66.88 82.51 -112.52
C ILE A 313 68.39 82.68 -112.74
N GLU A 314 69.20 81.70 -112.36
CA GLU A 314 70.65 81.72 -112.62
C GLU A 314 70.98 81.75 -114.13
N SER A 315 70.25 80.99 -114.95
CA SER A 315 70.40 81.05 -116.43
C SER A 315 69.99 82.42 -116.99
N GLN A 316 68.89 83.00 -116.51
CA GLN A 316 68.44 84.35 -116.91
C GLN A 316 69.43 85.44 -116.49
N LEU A 317 70.06 85.32 -115.32
CA LEU A 317 71.08 86.26 -114.86
C LEU A 317 72.35 86.21 -115.71
N LEU A 318 72.73 85.02 -116.18
CA LEU A 318 73.88 84.84 -117.08
C LEU A 318 73.63 85.47 -118.46
N GLU A 319 72.41 85.32 -118.99
CA GLU A 319 71.95 85.91 -120.25
C GLU A 319 71.85 87.44 -120.16
N GLN A 320 71.39 87.97 -119.03
CA GLN A 320 71.40 89.41 -118.75
C GLN A 320 72.82 89.99 -118.68
N LYS A 321 73.78 89.22 -118.16
CA LYS A 321 75.18 89.64 -118.07
C LYS A 321 75.83 89.73 -119.45
N GLN A 322 75.51 88.80 -120.35
CA GLN A 322 76.00 88.81 -121.73
C GLN A 322 75.42 89.98 -122.55
N THR A 323 74.12 90.27 -122.39
CA THR A 323 73.45 91.40 -123.05
C THR A 323 73.96 92.75 -122.55
N ASN A 324 74.31 92.88 -121.26
CA ASN A 324 74.90 94.12 -120.73
C ASN A 324 76.31 94.39 -121.29
N ASN A 325 77.10 93.34 -121.55
CA ASN A 325 78.40 93.48 -122.22
C ASN A 325 78.24 93.93 -123.68
N THR A 326 77.26 93.39 -124.42
CA THR A 326 76.98 93.81 -125.80
C THR A 326 76.44 95.24 -125.87
N LEU A 327 75.63 95.66 -124.89
CA LEU A 327 75.19 97.06 -124.77
C LEU A 327 76.37 98.00 -124.49
N SER A 328 77.31 97.59 -123.64
CA SER A 328 78.50 98.37 -123.31
C SER A 328 79.41 98.59 -124.53
N GLU A 329 79.58 97.55 -125.36
CA GLU A 329 80.31 97.63 -126.65
C GLU A 329 79.58 98.52 -127.68
N SER A 330 78.24 98.51 -127.67
CA SER A 330 77.44 99.38 -128.53
C SER A 330 77.55 100.85 -128.13
N ILE A 331 77.62 101.14 -126.82
CA ILE A 331 77.75 102.51 -126.28
C ILE A 331 79.14 103.10 -126.57
N THR A 332 80.20 102.29 -126.59
CA THR A 332 81.54 102.77 -127.01
C THR A 332 81.60 103.04 -128.50
N LEU A 333 80.89 102.29 -129.33
CA LEU A 333 80.82 102.51 -130.79
C LEU A 333 80.07 103.81 -131.13
N VAL A 334 78.89 104.04 -130.52
CA VAL A 334 78.11 105.28 -130.69
C VAL A 334 78.85 106.51 -130.15
N ARG A 335 79.64 106.35 -129.07
CA ARG A 335 80.46 107.45 -128.54
C ARG A 335 81.57 107.86 -129.52
N ASN A 336 82.17 106.93 -130.27
CA ASN A 336 83.18 107.25 -131.27
C ASN A 336 82.56 107.95 -132.49
N GLU A 337 81.42 107.48 -132.98
CA GLU A 337 80.68 108.10 -134.10
C GLU A 337 80.19 109.53 -133.76
N LEU A 338 79.79 109.77 -132.51
CA LEU A 338 79.39 111.11 -132.05
C LEU A 338 80.58 112.09 -131.95
N THR A 339 81.80 111.57 -131.77
CA THR A 339 83.02 112.39 -131.71
C THR A 339 83.45 112.82 -133.12
N ASP A 340 83.32 111.93 -134.10
CA ASP A 340 83.56 112.24 -135.52
C ASP A 340 82.51 113.19 -136.11
N SER A 341 81.24 113.07 -135.67
CA SER A 341 80.17 113.99 -136.09
C SER A 341 80.35 115.41 -135.55
N LYS A 342 80.94 115.59 -134.36
CA LYS A 342 81.23 116.92 -133.79
C LYS A 342 82.39 117.64 -134.48
N VAL A 343 83.36 116.89 -135.02
CA VAL A 343 84.45 117.46 -135.82
C VAL A 343 83.91 117.99 -137.16
N ASN A 344 83.00 117.25 -137.82
CA ASN A 344 82.33 117.71 -139.04
C ASN A 344 81.41 118.93 -138.85
N GLU A 345 80.73 119.04 -137.69
CA GLU A 345 79.89 120.21 -137.38
C GLU A 345 80.73 121.49 -137.20
N SER A 346 81.96 121.37 -136.70
CA SER A 346 82.89 122.51 -136.54
C SER A 346 83.41 123.07 -137.88
N VAL A 347 83.53 122.21 -138.90
CA VAL A 347 83.97 122.59 -140.25
C VAL A 347 82.85 123.30 -141.02
N LEU A 348 81.61 122.80 -140.93
CA LEU A 348 80.43 123.41 -141.57
C LEU A 348 80.06 124.78 -140.98
N ARG A 349 80.31 125.02 -139.68
CA ARG A 349 80.13 126.35 -139.07
C ARG A 349 81.10 127.40 -139.62
N GLY A 350 82.31 126.98 -140.01
CA GLY A 350 83.30 127.86 -140.64
C GLY A 350 82.92 128.26 -142.08
N GLU A 351 82.17 127.42 -142.77
CA GLU A 351 81.69 127.67 -144.14
C GLU A 351 80.42 128.55 -144.15
N LEU A 352 79.52 128.39 -143.16
CA LEU A 352 78.28 129.17 -143.07
C LEU A 352 78.52 130.67 -142.83
N SER A 353 79.53 131.02 -142.02
CA SER A 353 79.87 132.42 -141.74
C SER A 353 80.38 133.19 -142.97
N LYS A 354 80.92 132.51 -144.00
CA LYS A 354 81.32 133.15 -145.26
C LYS A 354 80.14 133.45 -146.18
N VAL A 355 79.02 132.74 -146.02
CA VAL A 355 77.80 132.92 -146.83
C VAL A 355 76.99 134.12 -146.34
N ASP A 356 76.93 134.36 -145.04
CA ASP A 356 76.21 135.52 -144.49
C ASP A 356 76.86 136.85 -144.90
N ALA A 357 78.19 136.89 -145.07
CA ALA A 357 78.91 138.05 -145.59
C ALA A 357 78.54 138.40 -147.05
N LEU A 358 78.08 137.42 -147.85
CA LEU A 358 77.69 137.61 -149.26
C LEU A 358 76.20 137.88 -149.44
N SER A 359 75.37 137.47 -148.48
CA SER A 359 73.91 137.64 -148.54
C SER A 359 73.50 139.11 -148.32
N ASP A 360 74.13 139.79 -147.37
CA ASP A 360 73.75 141.18 -147.07
C ASP A 360 74.24 142.18 -148.12
N GLU A 361 75.33 141.86 -148.83
CA GLU A 361 75.78 142.60 -150.02
C GLU A 361 74.72 142.58 -151.15
N ASN A 362 73.95 141.50 -151.27
CA ASN A 362 72.86 141.37 -152.24
C ASN A 362 71.60 142.16 -151.84
N LYS A 363 71.38 142.35 -150.54
CA LYS A 363 70.22 143.12 -150.05
C LYS A 363 70.39 144.62 -150.29
N ALA A 364 71.64 145.11 -150.25
CA ALA A 364 72.00 146.47 -150.63
C ALA A 364 71.70 146.80 -152.12
N LEU A 365 71.64 145.79 -153.00
CA LEU A 365 71.40 146.00 -154.44
C LEU A 365 69.91 146.00 -154.83
N ARG A 366 69.04 145.28 -154.11
CA ARG A 366 67.62 145.16 -154.51
C ARG A 366 66.77 146.38 -154.22
N GLN A 367 67.01 147.12 -153.14
CA GLN A 367 66.15 148.25 -152.81
C GLN A 367 66.47 149.54 -153.57
N ALA A 368 67.64 149.59 -154.24
CA ALA A 368 67.93 150.60 -155.25
C ALA A 368 67.03 150.47 -156.50
N LEU A 369 66.36 149.34 -156.70
CA LEU A 369 65.53 149.07 -157.89
C LEU A 369 64.07 149.53 -157.72
N ASP A 370 63.49 149.37 -156.52
CA ASP A 370 62.07 149.69 -156.28
C ASP A 370 61.78 151.20 -156.15
N GLY A 371 62.82 152.03 -156.04
CA GLY A 371 62.73 153.48 -156.19
C GLY A 371 62.34 153.97 -157.59
N ASN A 372 62.39 153.12 -158.62
CA ASN A 372 62.20 153.55 -160.01
C ASN A 372 60.83 153.19 -160.63
N ILE A 373 60.08 152.23 -160.09
CA ILE A 373 58.86 151.71 -160.75
C ILE A 373 57.61 152.53 -160.39
N ALA A 374 57.49 153.05 -159.18
CA ALA A 374 56.28 153.81 -158.79
C ALA A 374 56.20 155.20 -159.45
N LYS A 375 57.32 155.76 -159.92
CA LYS A 375 57.36 156.98 -160.76
C LYS A 375 56.74 156.81 -162.16
N TYR A 376 56.40 155.58 -162.59
CA TYR A 376 55.90 155.31 -163.95
C TYR A 376 54.38 155.10 -164.05
N ILE A 377 53.66 154.94 -162.94
CA ILE A 377 52.20 154.66 -162.95
C ILE A 377 51.34 155.94 -162.84
N GLU A 378 51.96 157.13 -162.75
CA GLU A 378 51.28 158.42 -162.86
C GLU A 378 50.54 158.65 -164.21
N LYS A 379 50.78 157.90 -165.29
CA LYS A 379 50.73 158.55 -166.61
C LYS A 379 49.73 158.08 -167.69
N LEU A 380 49.03 156.95 -167.62
CA LEU A 380 48.35 156.41 -168.83
C LEU A 380 46.99 155.73 -168.61
N GLY A 381 45.92 156.46 -169.00
CA GLY A 381 44.61 155.94 -169.44
C GLY A 381 43.44 156.34 -168.53
N ASN A 382 42.72 157.47 -168.67
CA ASN A 382 42.23 158.21 -169.84
C ASN A 382 41.46 157.36 -170.88
N GLU A 383 40.12 157.53 -170.88
CA GLU A 383 39.18 157.51 -172.02
C GLU A 383 38.83 156.19 -172.77
N LYS A 384 37.64 155.64 -172.41
CA LYS A 384 36.41 155.54 -173.26
C LYS A 384 35.93 154.16 -173.84
N ILE A 385 34.94 153.55 -173.17
CA ILE A 385 33.65 153.04 -173.73
C ILE A 385 32.55 153.60 -172.79
N SER A 386 32.05 154.82 -173.03
CA SER A 386 30.84 155.22 -173.78
C SER A 386 29.54 155.23 -172.95
N SER A 387 28.97 156.43 -172.80
CA SER A 387 27.54 156.74 -172.60
C SER A 387 26.58 155.63 -172.11
N GLU A 388 26.18 155.70 -170.84
CA GLU A 388 24.76 155.83 -170.48
C GLU A 388 24.53 157.21 -169.84
N ARG A 389 24.68 158.21 -170.70
CA ARG A 389 23.97 159.49 -170.77
C ARG A 389 24.77 160.40 -171.69
N GLY A 390 24.06 161.01 -172.63
CA GLY A 390 24.53 162.21 -173.27
C GLY A 390 24.49 163.39 -172.31
N VAL A 391 25.38 164.35 -172.56
CA VAL A 391 25.28 165.79 -172.27
C VAL A 391 24.96 166.19 -170.82
N ARG A 392 26.01 166.47 -170.04
CA ARG A 392 26.22 167.69 -169.23
C ARG A 392 27.38 167.52 -168.26
#